data_AF-A0A7C5XL01-F1
#
_entry.id   AF-A0A7C5XL01-F1
#
_cell.length_a   1.000
_cell.length_b   1.000
_cell.length_c   1.000
_cell.angle_alpha   90.00
_cell.angle_beta   90.00
_cell.angle_gamma   90.00
#
_symmetry.space_group_name_H-M   'P 1'
#
loop_
_entity.id
_entity.type
_entity.pdbx_description
1 polymer ?
#
loop_
_entity_poly.entity_id
_entity_poly.type
_entity_poly.pdbx_seq_one_letter_code
_entity_poly.pdbx_strand_id
1 'polypeptide(L)'
;TEKIRYLGYKMNGGKITIEGNVGHLIGYKMVKGSIVVKGSTGNWLGAKMKGGSIEVFGNAGNFVGAKLLGEKPGKGMKDGTIIIHGNAGSYIGLGMKGGTIIIENNAGNMVGGYMVGGLILVQGSCGDFIGARMSGGRIVACNKIGGVLPSFYIDSIVGEIRARGRVFKKPFALFIGDILSSGRGTLAIALEENKTILQPFLKLVEEVKIP
;
A
#
# COMPACT_ATOMS: atom_id res chain seq x y z
N THR A 1 2.09 -26.80 4.48
CA THR A 1 1.13 -26.10 3.59
C THR A 1 1.72 -24.92 2.83
N GLU A 2 2.92 -24.42 3.18
CA GLU A 2 3.62 -23.34 2.44
C GLU A 2 4.03 -23.67 0.99
N LYS A 3 3.89 -24.95 0.57
CA LYS A 3 4.19 -25.40 -0.79
C LYS A 3 3.07 -25.08 -1.79
N ILE A 4 1.85 -24.81 -1.33
CA ILE A 4 0.70 -24.55 -2.22
C ILE A 4 0.83 -23.14 -2.80
N ARG A 5 0.83 -23.03 -4.13
CA ARG A 5 0.95 -21.78 -4.87
C ARG A 5 -0.26 -21.60 -5.80
N TYR A 6 -0.52 -20.37 -6.22
CA TYR A 6 -1.56 -20.05 -7.21
C TYR A 6 -3.00 -20.39 -6.80
N LEU A 7 -3.28 -20.59 -5.51
CA LEU A 7 -4.65 -20.82 -5.06
C LEU A 7 -5.52 -19.59 -5.39
N GLY A 8 -6.69 -19.81 -5.99
CA GLY A 8 -7.56 -18.72 -6.45
C GLY A 8 -7.07 -18.01 -7.71
N TYR A 9 -6.15 -18.60 -8.48
CA TYR A 9 -5.71 -18.06 -9.77
C TYR A 9 -6.88 -17.81 -10.70
N LYS A 10 -7.03 -16.55 -11.17
CA LYS A 10 -8.14 -16.11 -12.03
C LYS A 10 -9.55 -16.44 -11.49
N MET A 11 -9.70 -16.63 -10.18
CA MET A 11 -11.01 -16.87 -9.56
C MET A 11 -11.99 -15.76 -9.96
N ASN A 12 -13.19 -16.15 -10.40
CA ASN A 12 -14.21 -15.24 -10.95
C ASN A 12 -15.56 -15.36 -10.20
N GLY A 13 -15.52 -15.78 -8.93
CA GLY A 13 -16.69 -15.99 -8.08
C GLY A 13 -16.43 -17.05 -7.02
N GLY A 14 -17.35 -17.18 -6.06
CA GLY A 14 -17.26 -18.15 -4.96
C GLY A 14 -16.43 -17.67 -3.77
N LYS A 15 -16.17 -18.60 -2.84
CA LYS A 15 -15.40 -18.36 -1.62
C LYS A 15 -14.39 -19.47 -1.38
N ILE A 16 -13.17 -19.10 -1.01
CA ILE A 16 -12.12 -20.03 -0.55
C ILE A 16 -11.74 -19.63 0.87
N THR A 17 -11.75 -20.60 1.80
CA THR A 17 -11.23 -20.40 3.16
C THR A 17 -10.04 -21.33 3.36
N ILE A 18 -8.95 -20.79 3.90
CA ILE A 18 -7.72 -21.52 4.21
C ILE A 18 -7.51 -21.48 5.72
N GLU A 19 -7.67 -22.63 6.37
CA GLU A 19 -7.46 -22.82 7.81
C GLU A 19 -5.96 -23.05 8.12
N GLY A 20 -5.12 -22.06 7.79
CA GLY A 20 -3.67 -22.10 8.05
C GLY A 20 -2.83 -21.26 7.10
N ASN A 21 -1.52 -21.57 7.03
CA ASN A 21 -0.57 -20.89 6.16
C ASN A 21 -0.65 -21.39 4.71
N VAL A 22 -0.32 -20.52 3.75
CA VAL A 22 -0.29 -20.84 2.32
C VAL A 22 0.89 -20.16 1.62
N GLY A 23 1.35 -20.73 0.51
CA GLY A 23 2.50 -20.24 -0.24
C GLY A 23 2.22 -18.99 -1.08
N HIS A 24 2.90 -18.89 -2.22
CA HIS A 24 2.94 -17.69 -3.06
C HIS A 24 1.77 -17.57 -4.03
N LEU A 25 1.56 -16.36 -4.57
CA LEU A 25 0.68 -16.09 -5.71
C LEU A 25 -0.80 -16.41 -5.47
N ILE A 26 -1.25 -16.29 -4.23
CA ILE A 26 -2.66 -16.48 -3.85
C ILE A 26 -3.51 -15.36 -4.44
N GLY A 27 -4.63 -15.71 -5.07
CA GLY A 27 -5.49 -14.74 -5.76
C GLY A 27 -4.83 -14.07 -6.97
N TYR A 28 -3.78 -14.69 -7.55
CA TYR A 28 -3.13 -14.13 -8.74
C TYR A 28 -4.13 -13.93 -9.88
N LYS A 29 -4.25 -12.70 -10.39
CA LYS A 29 -5.24 -12.31 -11.42
C LYS A 29 -6.71 -12.59 -11.05
N MET A 30 -7.03 -12.71 -9.76
CA MET A 30 -8.41 -12.86 -9.28
C MET A 30 -9.29 -11.72 -9.81
N VAL A 31 -10.52 -12.04 -10.21
CA VAL A 31 -11.47 -11.12 -10.85
C VAL A 31 -12.67 -10.85 -9.95
N LYS A 32 -13.21 -11.88 -9.28
CA LYS A 32 -14.36 -11.81 -8.35
C LYS A 32 -14.28 -12.93 -7.32
N GLY A 33 -15.09 -12.84 -6.28
CA GLY A 33 -15.17 -13.80 -5.16
C GLY A 33 -14.42 -13.31 -3.93
N SER A 34 -14.25 -14.20 -2.95
CA SER A 34 -13.55 -13.92 -1.69
C SER A 34 -12.57 -15.03 -1.31
N ILE A 35 -11.35 -14.67 -0.90
CA ILE A 35 -10.39 -15.59 -0.31
C ILE A 35 -10.10 -15.16 1.12
N VAL A 36 -10.25 -16.06 2.08
CA VAL A 36 -9.93 -15.83 3.49
C VAL A 36 -8.82 -16.77 3.91
N VAL A 37 -7.75 -16.21 4.49
CA VAL A 37 -6.59 -16.96 4.99
C VAL A 37 -6.46 -16.75 6.49
N LYS A 38 -6.65 -17.81 7.28
CA LYS A 38 -6.55 -17.74 8.74
C LYS A 38 -5.11 -17.70 9.26
N GLY A 39 -4.15 -18.17 8.46
CA GLY A 39 -2.72 -18.04 8.73
C GLY A 39 -2.04 -16.95 7.90
N SER A 40 -0.77 -17.18 7.58
CA SER A 40 0.08 -16.28 6.78
C SER A 40 0.17 -16.71 5.30
N THR A 41 0.46 -15.75 4.42
CA THR A 41 0.67 -15.97 2.98
C THR A 41 2.10 -15.61 2.57
N GLY A 42 2.61 -16.29 1.54
CA GLY A 42 3.88 -15.92 0.94
C GLY A 42 3.81 -14.69 0.02
N ASN A 43 4.83 -14.52 -0.81
CA ASN A 43 4.96 -13.42 -1.77
C ASN A 43 3.85 -13.39 -2.85
N TRP A 44 3.64 -12.22 -3.45
CA TRP A 44 2.70 -11.97 -4.56
C TRP A 44 1.23 -12.29 -4.26
N LEU A 45 0.80 -12.14 -3.01
CA LEU A 45 -0.61 -12.15 -2.64
C LEU A 45 -1.38 -11.13 -3.50
N GLY A 46 -2.45 -11.55 -4.16
CA GLY A 46 -3.32 -10.71 -4.98
C GLY A 46 -2.61 -10.02 -6.15
N ALA A 47 -1.46 -10.53 -6.60
CA ALA A 47 -0.73 -9.93 -7.71
C ALA A 47 -1.65 -9.83 -8.95
N LYS A 48 -1.65 -8.66 -9.58
CA LYS A 48 -2.48 -8.37 -10.78
C LYS A 48 -3.99 -8.61 -10.61
N MET A 49 -4.49 -8.59 -9.37
CA MET A 49 -5.92 -8.72 -9.05
C MET A 49 -6.74 -7.64 -9.77
N LYS A 50 -7.93 -8.00 -10.25
CA LYS A 50 -8.86 -7.16 -11.02
C LYS A 50 -10.20 -6.93 -10.30
N GLY A 51 -10.39 -7.52 -9.13
CA GLY A 51 -11.62 -7.43 -8.35
C GLY A 51 -11.74 -8.58 -7.34
N GLY A 52 -12.78 -8.52 -6.49
CA GLY A 52 -12.97 -9.44 -5.37
C GLY A 52 -12.35 -8.95 -4.07
N SER A 53 -12.32 -9.82 -3.06
CA SER A 53 -11.69 -9.55 -1.76
C SER A 53 -10.74 -10.67 -1.33
N ILE A 54 -9.63 -10.28 -0.70
CA ILE A 54 -8.70 -11.19 -0.04
C ILE A 54 -8.46 -10.67 1.38
N GLU A 55 -8.64 -11.52 2.39
CA GLU A 55 -8.43 -11.19 3.79
C GLU A 55 -7.46 -12.19 4.42
N VAL A 56 -6.40 -11.69 5.06
CA VAL A 56 -5.33 -12.49 5.66
C VAL A 56 -5.19 -12.11 7.13
N PHE A 57 -5.44 -13.07 8.03
CA PHE A 57 -5.36 -12.86 9.47
C PHE A 57 -3.92 -12.92 10.02
N GLY A 58 -3.01 -13.58 9.31
CA GLY A 58 -1.58 -13.56 9.61
C GLY A 58 -0.80 -12.51 8.82
N ASN A 59 0.46 -12.84 8.51
CA ASN A 59 1.37 -11.98 7.75
C ASN A 59 1.28 -12.24 6.24
N ALA A 60 1.69 -11.26 5.44
CA ALA A 60 1.91 -11.43 4.01
C ALA A 60 3.37 -11.18 3.63
N GLY A 61 3.86 -11.92 2.63
CA GLY A 61 5.21 -11.71 2.10
C GLY A 61 5.36 -10.42 1.29
N ASN A 62 6.39 -10.39 0.45
CA ASN A 62 6.68 -9.28 -0.45
C ASN A 62 5.69 -9.22 -1.63
N PHE A 63 5.65 -8.08 -2.32
CA PHE A 63 4.95 -7.92 -3.60
C PHE A 63 3.42 -8.13 -3.54
N VAL A 64 2.77 -7.85 -2.41
CA VAL A 64 1.30 -7.86 -2.30
C VAL A 64 0.71 -6.90 -3.32
N GLY A 65 -0.27 -7.34 -4.11
CA GLY A 65 -0.94 -6.53 -5.14
C GLY A 65 -0.02 -6.05 -6.26
N ALA A 66 1.20 -6.57 -6.37
CA ALA A 66 2.20 -6.08 -7.30
C ALA A 66 1.98 -6.53 -8.76
N LYS A 67 2.70 -5.88 -9.67
CA LYS A 67 3.05 -6.42 -10.98
C LYS A 67 4.12 -7.51 -10.85
N LEU A 68 4.36 -8.26 -11.93
CA LEU A 68 5.54 -9.11 -11.99
C LEU A 68 6.79 -8.26 -12.28
N LEU A 69 7.96 -8.74 -11.85
CA LEU A 69 9.24 -8.11 -12.16
C LEU A 69 9.45 -8.10 -13.68
N GLY A 70 10.04 -7.02 -14.21
CA GLY A 70 10.16 -6.78 -15.65
C GLY A 70 8.93 -6.16 -16.33
N GLU A 71 7.74 -6.19 -15.71
CA GLU A 71 6.56 -5.54 -16.32
C GLU A 71 6.59 -4.01 -16.15
N LYS A 72 5.92 -3.30 -17.06
CA LYS A 72 5.72 -1.84 -16.96
C LYS A 72 4.86 -1.47 -15.73
N PRO A 73 5.01 -0.24 -15.19
CA PRO A 73 4.08 0.32 -14.20
C PRO A 73 2.61 0.20 -14.65
N GLY A 74 1.68 0.11 -13.68
CA GLY A 74 0.25 -0.05 -13.94
C GLY A 74 -0.18 -1.46 -14.39
N LYS A 75 0.72 -2.45 -14.38
CA LYS A 75 0.40 -3.86 -14.63
C LYS A 75 0.14 -4.68 -13.36
N GLY A 76 0.19 -4.06 -12.18
CA GLY A 76 -0.14 -4.69 -10.90
C GLY A 76 -1.64 -4.82 -10.66
N MET A 77 -2.05 -4.79 -9.39
CA MET A 77 -3.45 -4.79 -8.99
C MET A 77 -4.20 -3.61 -9.65
N LYS A 78 -5.36 -3.90 -10.23
CA LYS A 78 -6.22 -2.95 -10.96
C LYS A 78 -7.47 -2.58 -10.19
N ASP A 79 -8.01 -3.53 -9.43
CA ASP A 79 -9.18 -3.33 -8.56
C ASP A 79 -9.26 -4.46 -7.52
N GLY A 80 -10.22 -4.39 -6.61
CA GLY A 80 -10.43 -5.31 -5.49
C GLY A 80 -9.94 -4.75 -4.16
N THR A 81 -10.09 -5.53 -3.10
CA THR A 81 -9.61 -5.18 -1.76
C THR A 81 -8.77 -6.31 -1.17
N ILE A 82 -7.59 -5.97 -0.65
CA ILE A 82 -6.73 -6.88 0.12
C ILE A 82 -6.62 -6.30 1.53
N ILE A 83 -6.94 -7.10 2.55
CA ILE A 83 -6.80 -6.75 3.97
C ILE A 83 -5.82 -7.73 4.60
N ILE A 84 -4.81 -7.21 5.28
CA ILE A 84 -3.81 -7.98 6.02
C ILE A 84 -3.80 -7.47 7.46
N HIS A 85 -4.18 -8.33 8.41
CA HIS A 85 -4.22 -8.00 9.83
C HIS A 85 -2.82 -8.03 10.47
N GLY A 86 -1.90 -8.84 9.94
CA GLY A 86 -0.51 -8.87 10.35
C GLY A 86 0.39 -7.87 9.62
N ASN A 87 1.68 -8.21 9.55
CA ASN A 87 2.68 -7.45 8.80
C ASN A 87 2.67 -7.84 7.31
N ALA A 88 3.12 -6.91 6.46
CA ALA A 88 3.41 -7.16 5.06
C ALA A 88 4.89 -6.90 4.74
N GLY A 89 5.43 -7.63 3.77
CA GLY A 89 6.81 -7.44 3.32
C GLY A 89 7.03 -6.13 2.55
N SER A 90 8.08 -6.11 1.74
CA SER A 90 8.45 -4.99 0.86
C SER A 90 7.70 -5.04 -0.48
N TYR A 91 7.74 -3.92 -1.22
CA TYR A 91 7.19 -3.78 -2.58
C TYR A 91 5.66 -3.96 -2.65
N ILE A 92 4.96 -3.59 -1.58
CA ILE A 92 3.50 -3.60 -1.51
C ILE A 92 2.94 -2.65 -2.57
N GLY A 93 2.00 -3.13 -3.38
CA GLY A 93 1.38 -2.34 -4.45
C GLY A 93 2.34 -1.90 -5.55
N LEU A 94 3.48 -2.61 -5.74
CA LEU A 94 4.44 -2.25 -6.79
C LEU A 94 3.77 -2.25 -8.17
N GLY A 95 3.70 -1.10 -8.83
CA GLY A 95 3.02 -0.97 -10.12
C GLY A 95 1.49 -1.09 -10.07
N MET A 96 0.87 -0.90 -8.90
CA MET A 96 -0.58 -0.90 -8.70
C MET A 96 -1.24 0.21 -9.52
N LYS A 97 -2.36 -0.10 -10.17
CA LYS A 97 -3.16 0.83 -10.98
C LYS A 97 -4.46 1.25 -10.28
N GLY A 98 -4.99 0.40 -9.40
CA GLY A 98 -6.27 0.65 -8.72
C GLY A 98 -6.56 -0.42 -7.68
N GLY A 99 -7.71 -0.29 -7.00
CA GLY A 99 -8.09 -1.13 -5.87
C GLY A 99 -7.58 -0.60 -4.53
N THR A 100 -7.58 -1.47 -3.52
CA THR A 100 -7.23 -1.09 -2.16
C THR A 100 -6.45 -2.18 -1.45
N ILE A 101 -5.36 -1.79 -0.78
CA ILE A 101 -4.59 -2.64 0.12
C ILE A 101 -4.60 -1.99 1.51
N ILE A 102 -5.05 -2.73 2.52
CA ILE A 102 -5.05 -2.31 3.92
C ILE A 102 -4.13 -3.26 4.68
N ILE A 103 -3.17 -2.71 5.40
CA ILE A 103 -2.26 -3.42 6.28
C ILE A 103 -2.44 -2.84 7.68
N GLU A 104 -2.86 -3.66 8.63
CA GLU A 104 -3.14 -3.21 10.00
C GLU A 104 -1.89 -3.10 10.86
N ASN A 105 -0.80 -3.74 10.45
CA ASN A 105 0.49 -3.66 11.13
C ASN A 105 1.56 -3.05 10.22
N ASN A 106 2.81 -3.51 10.30
CA ASN A 106 3.92 -2.89 9.58
C ASN A 106 4.02 -3.35 8.12
N ALA A 107 4.59 -2.50 7.27
CA ALA A 107 4.96 -2.79 5.89
C ALA A 107 6.46 -2.56 5.69
N GLY A 108 7.07 -3.34 4.79
CA GLY A 108 8.48 -3.19 4.44
C GLY A 108 8.78 -1.95 3.59
N ASN A 109 9.89 -2.02 2.85
CA ASN A 109 10.36 -0.93 1.99
C ASN A 109 9.54 -0.83 0.69
N MET A 110 9.65 0.30 0.00
CA MET A 110 9.11 0.51 -1.35
C MET A 110 7.59 0.30 -1.46
N VAL A 111 6.85 0.66 -0.40
CA VAL A 111 5.38 0.67 -0.44
C VAL A 111 4.90 1.63 -1.52
N GLY A 112 4.05 1.16 -2.43
CA GLY A 112 3.53 1.93 -3.55
C GLY A 112 4.58 2.34 -4.58
N GLY A 113 5.69 1.61 -4.68
CA GLY A 113 6.69 1.86 -5.73
C GLY A 113 6.07 1.75 -7.13
N TYR A 114 6.36 2.68 -8.03
CA TYR A 114 5.78 2.73 -9.38
C TYR A 114 4.24 2.71 -9.42
N MET A 115 3.57 3.08 -8.33
CA MET A 115 2.12 3.11 -8.24
C MET A 115 1.56 4.16 -9.20
N VAL A 116 0.54 3.77 -9.97
CA VAL A 116 -0.17 4.63 -10.94
C VAL A 116 -1.52 5.06 -10.40
N GLY A 117 -2.12 4.27 -9.51
CA GLY A 117 -3.42 4.56 -8.91
C GLY A 117 -3.81 3.56 -7.83
N GLY A 118 -4.93 3.81 -7.16
CA GLY A 118 -5.43 3.01 -6.04
C GLY A 118 -5.14 3.64 -4.68
N LEU A 119 -5.39 2.87 -3.63
CA LEU A 119 -5.15 3.27 -2.23
C LEU A 119 -4.37 2.18 -1.50
N ILE A 120 -3.30 2.58 -0.82
CA ILE A 120 -2.61 1.75 0.17
C ILE A 120 -2.74 2.44 1.53
N LEU A 121 -3.25 1.71 2.52
CA LEU A 121 -3.34 2.16 3.91
C LEU A 121 -2.48 1.24 4.77
N VAL A 122 -1.51 1.80 5.48
CA VAL A 122 -0.68 1.08 6.47
C VAL A 122 -0.92 1.72 7.82
N GLN A 123 -1.48 0.96 8.76
CA GLN A 123 -1.76 1.45 10.11
C GLN A 123 -0.52 1.43 11.01
N GLY A 124 0.38 0.48 10.78
CA GLY A 124 1.69 0.41 11.43
C GLY A 124 2.75 1.23 10.72
N SER A 125 4.01 0.84 10.91
CA SER A 125 5.18 1.53 10.36
C SER A 125 5.46 1.06 8.92
N CYS A 126 6.03 1.94 8.12
CA CYS A 126 6.52 1.62 6.79
C CYS A 126 8.05 1.73 6.75
N GLY A 127 8.68 0.93 5.90
CA GLY A 127 10.10 1.07 5.61
C GLY A 127 10.44 2.29 4.75
N ASP A 128 11.59 2.22 4.09
CA ASP A 128 12.13 3.29 3.24
C ASP A 128 11.46 3.39 1.87
N PHE A 129 11.68 4.53 1.20
CA PHE A 129 11.35 4.75 -0.21
C PHE A 129 9.86 4.59 -0.56
N ILE A 130 8.98 5.02 0.35
CA ILE A 130 7.54 5.01 0.13
C ILE A 130 7.20 5.88 -1.09
N GLY A 131 6.36 5.36 -1.98
CA GLY A 131 5.91 6.08 -3.17
C GLY A 131 7.00 6.30 -4.23
N ALA A 132 8.16 5.63 -4.12
CA ALA A 132 9.24 5.78 -5.11
C ALA A 132 8.73 5.57 -6.54
N ARG A 133 8.97 6.55 -7.42
CA ARG A 133 8.52 6.53 -8.82
C ARG A 133 7.00 6.45 -9.00
N MET A 134 6.19 6.79 -8.00
CA MET A 134 4.74 6.79 -8.16
C MET A 134 4.30 7.91 -9.10
N SER A 135 3.40 7.59 -10.04
CA SER A 135 2.77 8.57 -10.93
C SER A 135 1.36 8.98 -10.49
N GLY A 136 0.74 8.21 -9.59
CA GLY A 136 -0.57 8.50 -9.04
C GLY A 136 -0.98 7.52 -7.94
N GLY A 137 -2.18 7.71 -7.41
CA GLY A 137 -2.69 6.95 -6.26
C GLY A 137 -2.39 7.61 -4.93
N ARG A 138 -2.89 7.00 -3.86
CA ARG A 138 -2.79 7.53 -2.49
C ARG A 138 -2.19 6.49 -1.55
N ILE A 139 -1.21 6.88 -0.77
CA ILE A 139 -0.63 6.08 0.30
C ILE A 139 -0.88 6.80 1.62
N VAL A 140 -1.42 6.10 2.61
CA VAL A 140 -1.63 6.62 3.97
C VAL A 140 -0.78 5.79 4.93
N ALA A 141 0.23 6.42 5.52
CA ALA A 141 1.12 5.84 6.52
C ALA A 141 0.78 6.42 7.89
N CYS A 142 0.18 5.60 8.74
CA CYS A 142 -0.31 6.04 10.05
C CYS A 142 0.74 5.98 11.16
N ASN A 143 1.97 5.54 10.91
CA ASN A 143 3.02 5.48 11.93
C ASN A 143 4.37 5.89 11.33
N LYS A 144 5.47 5.48 11.97
CA LYS A 144 6.84 5.77 11.54
C LYS A 144 7.09 5.33 10.11
N ILE A 145 7.80 6.15 9.37
CA ILE A 145 8.31 5.85 8.04
C ILE A 145 9.84 5.88 8.04
N GLY A 146 10.47 5.16 7.12
CA GLY A 146 11.93 5.21 6.97
C GLY A 146 12.45 6.57 6.48
N GLY A 147 11.66 7.25 5.64
CA GLY A 147 11.97 8.60 5.17
C GLY A 147 11.06 9.06 4.04
N VAL A 148 11.08 10.36 3.77
CA VAL A 148 10.42 10.97 2.60
C VAL A 148 11.47 11.15 1.51
N LEU A 149 11.13 10.75 0.29
CA LEU A 149 12.01 10.95 -0.86
C LEU A 149 12.14 12.45 -1.19
N PRO A 150 13.34 12.95 -1.55
CA PRO A 150 13.55 14.37 -1.87
C PRO A 150 12.72 14.91 -3.03
N SER A 151 12.15 14.04 -3.87
CA SER A 151 11.31 14.41 -5.02
C SER A 151 9.82 14.59 -4.69
N PHE A 152 9.47 14.53 -3.40
CA PHE A 152 8.16 14.90 -2.89
C PHE A 152 8.20 16.28 -2.25
N TYR A 153 7.17 17.07 -2.50
CA TYR A 153 6.95 18.34 -1.80
C TYR A 153 5.79 18.19 -0.83
N ILE A 154 5.90 18.87 0.31
CA ILE A 154 4.79 19.00 1.23
C ILE A 154 3.76 19.97 0.64
N ASP A 155 2.50 19.58 0.70
CA ASP A 155 1.37 20.36 0.19
C ASP A 155 0.63 21.04 1.34
N SER A 156 0.24 20.29 2.36
CA SER A 156 -0.57 20.79 3.47
C SER A 156 -0.50 19.88 4.69
N ILE A 157 -1.02 20.37 5.82
CA ILE A 157 -1.18 19.59 7.05
C ILE A 157 -2.68 19.52 7.36
N VAL A 158 -3.18 18.32 7.64
CA VAL A 158 -4.60 18.08 7.93
C VAL A 158 -4.75 17.39 9.28
N GLY A 159 -5.81 17.73 10.03
CA GLY A 159 -6.06 17.18 11.37
C GLY A 159 -6.72 15.80 11.40
N GLU A 160 -7.31 15.36 10.30
CA GLU A 160 -7.85 14.01 10.16
C GLU A 160 -7.75 13.48 8.73
N ILE A 161 -7.68 12.16 8.60
CA ILE A 161 -7.74 11.48 7.31
C ILE A 161 -8.76 10.36 7.33
N ARG A 162 -9.51 10.25 6.22
CA ARG A 162 -10.42 9.15 5.93
C ARG A 162 -9.85 8.27 4.85
N ALA A 163 -9.77 6.97 5.12
CA ALA A 163 -9.30 5.96 4.16
C ALA A 163 -10.17 4.70 4.31
N ARG A 164 -10.97 4.39 3.27
CA ARG A 164 -11.81 3.19 3.16
C ARG A 164 -12.60 2.85 4.42
N GLY A 165 -13.42 3.81 4.87
CA GLY A 165 -14.30 3.63 6.04
C GLY A 165 -13.60 3.79 7.40
N ARG A 166 -12.27 3.93 7.43
CA ARG A 166 -11.50 4.22 8.66
C ARG A 166 -11.24 5.72 8.76
N VAL A 167 -11.39 6.27 9.97
CA VAL A 167 -11.12 7.67 10.28
C VAL A 167 -9.96 7.72 11.28
N PHE A 168 -8.92 8.49 10.94
CA PHE A 168 -7.77 8.71 11.80
C PHE A 168 -7.76 10.16 12.24
N LYS A 169 -8.16 10.41 13.49
CA LYS A 169 -8.25 11.75 14.10
C LYS A 169 -6.91 12.16 14.72
N LYS A 170 -5.93 12.43 13.87
CA LYS A 170 -4.60 12.91 14.25
C LYS A 170 -3.95 13.65 13.08
N PRO A 171 -2.96 14.52 13.31
CA PRO A 171 -2.38 15.32 12.25
C PRO A 171 -1.58 14.48 11.24
N PHE A 172 -1.74 14.79 9.95
CA PHE A 172 -0.99 14.22 8.84
C PHE A 172 -0.39 15.33 7.98
N ALA A 173 0.86 15.15 7.60
CA ALA A 173 1.48 15.91 6.52
C ALA A 173 1.14 15.26 5.18
N LEU A 174 0.58 16.04 4.27
CA LEU A 174 0.28 15.63 2.90
C LEU A 174 1.44 16.01 1.99
N PHE A 175 1.90 15.05 1.20
CA PHE A 175 2.93 15.24 0.20
C PHE A 175 2.41 14.88 -1.18
N ILE A 176 2.93 15.57 -2.19
CA ILE A 176 2.63 15.30 -3.59
C ILE A 176 3.95 14.98 -4.31
N GLY A 177 3.91 13.93 -5.15
CA GLY A 177 5.05 13.44 -5.90
C GLY A 177 4.73 12.08 -6.56
N ASP A 178 5.66 11.33 -7.11
CA ASP A 178 7.07 11.64 -7.28
C ASP A 178 7.26 12.50 -8.53
N ILE A 179 7.77 13.73 -8.35
CA ILE A 179 7.92 14.69 -9.46
C ILE A 179 8.84 14.14 -10.55
N LEU A 180 9.88 13.37 -10.19
CA LEU A 180 10.82 12.79 -11.15
C LEU A 180 10.16 11.75 -12.09
N SER A 181 8.95 11.32 -11.76
CA SER A 181 8.14 10.43 -12.60
C SER A 181 6.95 11.16 -13.24
N SER A 182 6.98 12.50 -13.25
CA SER A 182 5.84 13.36 -13.64
C SER A 182 4.56 13.00 -12.88
N GLY A 183 4.71 12.52 -11.65
CA GLY A 183 3.66 11.96 -10.84
C GLY A 183 2.92 12.98 -10.00
N ARG A 184 1.63 12.71 -9.75
CA ARG A 184 0.79 13.43 -8.78
C ARG A 184 0.18 12.47 -7.77
N GLY A 185 0.99 11.50 -7.34
CA GLY A 185 0.69 10.64 -6.21
C GLY A 185 0.64 11.42 -4.90
N THR A 186 -0.19 10.95 -3.98
CA THR A 186 -0.37 11.59 -2.67
C THR A 186 0.12 10.68 -1.57
N LEU A 187 1.03 11.19 -0.72
CA LEU A 187 1.38 10.54 0.54
C LEU A 187 0.72 11.30 1.67
N ALA A 188 0.13 10.57 2.61
CA ALA A 188 -0.32 11.09 3.87
C ALA A 188 0.47 10.43 4.99
N ILE A 189 1.31 11.20 5.68
CA ILE A 189 2.24 10.70 6.68
C ILE A 189 1.84 11.26 8.04
N ALA A 190 1.68 10.40 9.03
CA ALA A 190 1.34 10.82 10.38
C ALA A 190 2.44 11.73 10.95
N LEU A 191 2.06 12.92 11.41
CA LEU A 191 2.98 13.99 11.75
C LEU A 191 3.73 13.70 13.06
N GLU A 192 3.00 13.28 14.09
CA GLU A 192 3.52 13.13 15.45
C GLU A 192 4.60 12.04 15.52
N GLU A 193 4.41 10.93 14.82
CA GLU A 193 5.33 9.81 14.80
C GLU A 193 6.60 10.09 13.97
N ASN A 194 6.60 11.12 13.13
CA ASN A 194 7.65 11.41 12.16
C ASN A 194 8.25 12.81 12.29
N LYS A 195 8.06 13.50 13.43
CA LYS A 195 8.50 14.89 13.63
C LYS A 195 9.92 15.14 13.13
N THR A 196 10.90 14.35 13.55
CA THR A 196 12.32 14.55 13.18
C THR A 196 12.55 14.50 11.66
N ILE A 197 11.89 13.59 10.95
CA ILE A 197 12.00 13.45 9.50
C ILE A 197 11.29 14.60 8.80
N LEU A 198 10.19 15.08 9.38
CA LEU A 198 9.32 16.09 8.77
C LEU A 198 9.73 17.53 9.09
N GLN A 199 10.54 17.76 10.14
CA GLN A 199 11.02 19.09 10.57
C GLN A 199 11.49 20.00 9.41
N PRO A 200 12.32 19.53 8.46
CA PRO A 200 12.76 20.38 7.34
C PRO A 200 11.62 20.82 6.43
N PHE A 201 10.61 19.98 6.24
CA PHE A 201 9.47 20.26 5.37
C PHE A 201 8.47 21.21 6.02
N LEU A 202 8.28 21.13 7.34
CA LEU A 202 7.32 21.98 8.05
C LEU A 202 7.65 23.46 7.93
N LYS A 203 8.94 23.82 7.95
CA LYS A 203 9.42 25.19 7.74
C LYS A 203 8.96 25.76 6.39
N LEU A 204 8.94 24.93 5.35
CA LEU A 204 8.53 25.34 4.00
C LEU A 204 7.03 25.65 3.90
N VAL A 205 6.20 25.04 4.75
CA VAL A 205 4.75 25.32 4.78
C VAL A 205 4.46 26.64 5.49
N GLU A 206 5.23 26.96 6.53
CA GLU A 206 5.07 28.21 7.28
C GLU A 206 5.49 29.43 6.46
N GLU A 207 6.55 29.33 5.67
CA GLU A 207 7.05 30.42 4.81
C GLU A 207 6.07 30.84 3.69
N VAL A 208 5.17 29.93 3.27
CA VAL A 208 4.24 30.18 2.14
C VAL A 208 2.92 30.83 2.57
N LYS A 209 2.66 30.96 3.89
CA LYS A 209 1.52 31.76 4.39
C LYS A 209 1.84 33.25 4.27
N ILE A 210 1.72 33.78 3.05
CA ILE A 210 1.80 35.22 2.76
C ILE A 210 0.54 35.89 3.36
N PRO A 211 0.68 37.04 4.06
CA PRO A 211 -0.42 37.74 4.72
C PRO A 211 -1.57 38.17 3.79
#